data_AF-A0A432ENX8-F1
#
_entry.id   AF-A0A432ENX8-F1
#
_cell.length_a   1.000
_cell.length_b   1.000
_cell.length_c   1.000
_cell.angle_alpha   90.00
_cell.angle_beta   90.00
_cell.angle_gamma   90.00
#
_symmetry.space_group_name_H-M   'P 1'
#
loop_
_entity.id
_entity.type
_entity.pdbx_description
1 polymer ?
#
loop_
_entity_poly.entity_id
_entity_poly.type
_entity_poly.pdbx_seq_one_letter_code
_entity_poly.pdbx_strand_id
1 'polypeptide(L)'
;MNKLTFSSLAFLMILSQAMAPVHAKDQEISKTGGRPVGITPDLMSITVKHHGKDVVIRRNQDSSAAVDPEFAKTSRPCPPFCIQPIEVAPGVETIGELEVIGFLDRMNRGDTSIMVIDSRTPDWVAKGTIPGAKNIPW
;
A
#
# COMPACT_ATOMS: atom_id res chain seq x y z
N MET A 1 -60.43 -22.75 39.18
CA MET A 1 -60.04 -24.00 38.47
C MET A 1 -59.61 -23.64 37.06
N ASN A 2 -58.29 -23.58 36.83
CA ASN A 2 -57.59 -24.10 35.65
C ASN A 2 -56.12 -23.66 35.73
N LYS A 3 -55.26 -24.68 35.64
CA LYS A 3 -53.82 -24.65 35.88
C LYS A 3 -53.11 -24.00 34.70
N LEU A 4 -52.06 -23.21 34.95
CA LEU A 4 -50.90 -23.14 34.06
C LEU A 4 -49.65 -22.83 34.90
N THR A 5 -48.83 -23.86 35.06
CA THR A 5 -47.51 -23.86 35.69
C THR A 5 -46.45 -23.45 34.66
N PHE A 6 -45.63 -22.43 34.96
CA PHE A 6 -44.32 -22.27 34.32
C PHE A 6 -43.23 -22.31 35.40
N SER A 7 -42.49 -23.42 35.34
CA SER A 7 -41.22 -23.73 35.97
C SER A 7 -40.20 -22.62 35.60
N SER A 8 -39.61 -21.92 36.56
CA SER A 8 -38.34 -22.27 37.22
C SER A 8 -37.20 -21.35 36.79
N LEU A 9 -36.68 -20.67 37.81
CA LEU A 9 -35.30 -20.25 38.03
C LEU A 9 -34.72 -19.09 37.20
N ALA A 10 -34.79 -17.93 37.85
CA ALA A 10 -33.70 -16.97 37.92
C ALA A 10 -32.38 -17.64 38.36
N PHE A 11 -31.26 -17.28 37.73
CA PHE A 11 -30.14 -16.71 38.49
C PHE A 11 -29.14 -16.01 37.56
N LEU A 12 -28.79 -14.81 38.01
CA LEU A 12 -27.78 -13.89 37.52
C LEU A 12 -26.39 -14.56 37.55
N MET A 13 -25.68 -14.58 36.41
CA MET A 13 -24.22 -14.66 36.40
C MET A 13 -23.68 -13.67 35.36
N ILE A 14 -23.34 -12.49 35.85
CA ILE A 14 -22.34 -11.62 35.27
C ILE A 14 -21.00 -12.34 35.49
N LEU A 15 -20.30 -12.71 34.42
CA LEU A 15 -18.85 -12.84 34.46
C LEU A 15 -18.25 -12.39 33.14
N SER A 16 -17.60 -11.24 33.21
CA SER A 16 -16.59 -10.73 32.30
C SER A 16 -15.67 -11.85 31.81
N GLN A 17 -15.63 -12.07 30.50
CA GLN A 17 -14.47 -12.66 29.84
C GLN A 17 -13.92 -11.67 28.82
N ALA A 18 -12.81 -11.08 29.25
CA ALA A 18 -11.69 -10.55 28.51
C ALA A 18 -11.85 -10.41 26.99
N MET A 19 -11.69 -9.17 26.54
CA MET A 19 -11.13 -8.87 25.23
C MET A 19 -9.80 -9.60 25.10
N ALA A 20 -9.76 -10.60 24.22
CA ALA A 20 -8.48 -11.17 23.79
C ALA A 20 -7.68 -10.06 23.09
N PRO A 21 -6.38 -9.90 23.40
CA PRO A 21 -5.54 -9.06 22.57
C PRO A 21 -5.46 -9.72 21.19
N VAL A 22 -5.95 -9.03 20.16
CA VAL A 22 -5.56 -9.31 18.78
C VAL A 22 -4.05 -9.10 18.72
N HIS A 23 -3.31 -10.19 18.93
CA HIS A 23 -1.91 -10.26 18.59
C HIS A 23 -1.83 -10.17 17.06
N ALA A 24 -1.65 -8.94 16.56
CA ALA A 24 -1.13 -8.72 15.23
C ALA A 24 0.29 -9.29 15.18
N LYS A 25 0.42 -10.58 14.86
CA LYS A 25 1.68 -11.19 14.46
C LYS A 25 1.88 -10.97 12.97
N ASP A 26 2.28 -9.75 12.60
CA ASP A 26 3.02 -9.51 11.37
C ASP A 26 4.47 -9.23 11.73
N GLN A 27 5.15 -10.28 12.18
CA GLN A 27 6.61 -10.35 12.21
C GLN A 27 6.98 -11.54 11.33
N GLU A 28 6.92 -11.33 10.02
CA GLU A 28 7.56 -12.23 9.07
C GLU A 28 9.07 -11.96 9.14
N ILE A 29 9.71 -12.61 10.11
CA ILE A 29 11.17 -12.62 10.22
C ILE A 29 11.70 -13.36 9.00
N SER A 30 12.51 -12.66 8.21
CA SER A 30 13.24 -13.18 7.06
C SER A 30 13.85 -14.54 7.39
N LYS A 31 13.44 -15.58 6.64
CA LYS A 31 14.08 -16.89 6.66
C LYS A 31 15.44 -16.77 5.97
N THR A 32 16.43 -16.25 6.69
CA THR A 32 17.90 -16.34 6.55
C THR A 32 18.50 -15.07 7.14
N GLY A 33 19.67 -15.14 7.80
CA GLY A 33 20.34 -14.02 8.47
C GLY A 33 20.88 -12.92 7.55
N GLY A 34 20.09 -12.48 6.57
CA GLY A 34 20.36 -11.36 5.68
C GLY A 34 19.98 -10.01 6.28
N ARG A 35 20.60 -8.95 5.77
CA ARG A 35 20.24 -7.56 6.12
C ARG A 35 18.79 -7.27 5.68
N PRO A 36 18.04 -6.44 6.41
CA PRO A 36 16.70 -6.02 5.99
C PRO A 36 16.76 -5.29 4.64
N VAL A 37 15.71 -5.45 3.82
CA VAL A 37 15.61 -4.84 2.49
C VAL A 37 14.82 -3.54 2.61
N GLY A 38 15.51 -2.44 2.87
CA GLY A 38 14.92 -1.10 3.01
C GLY A 38 14.75 -0.36 1.69
N ILE A 39 13.78 0.57 1.63
CA ILE A 39 13.64 1.55 0.55
C ILE A 39 14.91 2.42 0.52
N THR A 40 15.32 2.90 1.69
CA THR A 40 16.63 3.51 1.98
C THR A 40 17.21 2.83 3.23
N PRO A 41 18.46 3.15 3.65
CA PRO A 41 19.01 2.63 4.92
C PRO A 41 18.18 3.00 6.15
N ASP A 42 17.46 4.11 6.10
CA ASP A 42 16.67 4.72 7.17
C ASP A 42 15.15 4.60 6.98
N LEU A 43 14.68 4.17 5.79
CA LEU A 43 13.26 4.01 5.47
C LEU A 43 12.94 2.57 5.05
N MET A 44 12.23 1.85 5.91
CA MET A 44 11.81 0.47 5.62
C MET A 44 10.48 0.37 4.89
N SER A 45 9.52 1.23 5.25
CA SER A 45 8.19 1.26 4.65
C SER A 45 7.47 2.55 4.98
N ILE A 46 6.46 2.90 4.17
CA ILE A 46 5.44 3.90 4.52
C ILE A 46 4.05 3.28 4.37
N THR A 47 3.07 3.84 5.07
CA THR A 47 1.66 3.47 4.92
C THR A 47 0.91 4.65 4.30
N VAL A 48 0.14 4.39 3.25
CA VAL A 48 -0.62 5.42 2.52
C VAL A 48 -2.07 4.99 2.35
N LYS A 49 -2.99 5.96 2.27
CA LYS A 49 -4.37 5.69 1.88
C LYS A 49 -4.49 5.53 0.37
N HIS A 50 -5.02 4.39 -0.08
CA HIS A 50 -5.39 4.14 -1.47
C HIS A 50 -6.81 3.57 -1.52
N HIS A 51 -7.73 4.27 -2.21
CA HIS A 51 -9.16 3.94 -2.22
C HIS A 51 -9.77 3.76 -0.82
N GLY A 52 -9.36 4.59 0.14
CA GLY A 52 -9.82 4.55 1.53
C GLY A 52 -9.18 3.44 2.39
N LYS A 53 -8.37 2.56 1.79
CA LYS A 53 -7.69 1.47 2.50
C LYS A 53 -6.23 1.83 2.77
N ASP A 54 -5.70 1.35 3.89
CA ASP A 54 -4.26 1.46 4.18
C ASP A 54 -3.49 0.47 3.30
N VAL A 55 -2.48 0.97 2.59
CA VAL A 55 -1.56 0.20 1.78
C VAL A 55 -0.14 0.48 2.25
N VAL A 56 0.61 -0.58 2.53
CA VAL A 56 2.01 -0.48 2.96
C VAL A 56 2.90 -0.55 1.73
N ILE A 57 3.64 0.53 1.46
CA ILE A 57 4.69 0.58 0.46
C ILE A 57 5.98 0.14 1.14
N ARG A 58 6.54 -0.99 0.69
CA ARG A 58 7.79 -1.58 1.18
C ARG A 58 8.43 -2.44 0.10
N ARG A 59 9.73 -2.72 0.22
CA ARG A 59 10.40 -3.69 -0.65
C ARG A 59 10.08 -5.12 -0.20
N ASN A 60 10.13 -6.05 -1.16
CA ASN A 60 10.09 -7.48 -0.86
C ASN A 60 11.32 -7.85 -0.02
N GLN A 61 11.09 -8.52 1.11
CA GLN A 61 12.17 -8.91 2.04
C GLN A 61 12.89 -10.20 1.62
N ASP A 62 12.36 -10.95 0.64
CA ASP A 62 13.07 -12.05 0.02
C ASP A 62 14.20 -11.52 -0.86
N SER A 63 15.44 -11.78 -0.45
CA SER A 63 16.65 -11.38 -1.19
C SER A 63 16.82 -12.07 -2.54
N SER A 64 16.01 -13.09 -2.83
CA SER A 64 15.96 -13.79 -4.13
C SER A 64 14.80 -13.34 -5.02
N ALA A 65 13.96 -12.41 -4.54
CA ALA A 65 12.81 -11.92 -5.31
C ALA A 65 13.25 -11.26 -6.62
N ALA A 66 12.56 -11.61 -7.70
CA ALA A 66 12.72 -11.00 -9.01
C ALA A 66 11.56 -10.04 -9.32
N VAL A 67 11.79 -9.12 -10.25
CA VAL A 67 10.72 -8.28 -10.81
C VAL A 67 9.74 -9.17 -11.59
N ASP A 68 8.45 -8.81 -11.57
CA ASP A 68 7.43 -9.51 -12.37
C ASP A 68 7.87 -9.59 -13.85
N PRO A 69 7.80 -10.78 -14.49
CA PRO A 69 8.17 -10.95 -15.88
C PRO A 69 7.48 -9.99 -16.87
N GLU A 70 6.29 -9.47 -16.55
CA GLU A 70 5.60 -8.47 -17.39
C GLU A 70 6.42 -7.17 -17.53
N PHE A 71 7.25 -6.84 -16.54
CA PHE A 71 8.15 -5.68 -16.55
C PHE A 71 9.58 -6.00 -17.04
N ALA A 72 9.90 -7.26 -17.35
CA ALA A 72 11.26 -7.66 -17.74
C ALA A 72 11.64 -7.33 -19.19
N LYS A 73 10.67 -6.93 -20.05
CA LYS A 73 10.93 -6.64 -21.47
C LYS A 73 11.64 -5.30 -21.67
N THR A 74 12.92 -5.35 -22.04
CA THR A 74 13.78 -4.17 -22.27
C THR A 74 13.77 -3.63 -23.70
N SER A 75 13.41 -4.46 -24.69
CA SER A 75 13.53 -4.13 -26.12
C SER A 75 12.23 -3.61 -26.75
N ARG A 76 11.52 -2.71 -26.06
CA ARG A 76 10.29 -2.11 -26.59
C ARG A 76 10.65 -1.11 -27.71
N PRO A 77 10.11 -1.25 -28.94
CA PRO A 77 10.48 -0.39 -30.05
C PRO A 77 10.05 1.07 -29.80
N CYS A 78 10.89 2.00 -30.24
CA CYS A 78 10.58 3.43 -30.30
C CYS A 78 10.09 3.77 -31.72
N PRO A 79 8.97 4.50 -31.90
CA PRO A 79 7.96 4.89 -30.91
C PRO A 79 7.00 3.74 -30.50
N PRO A 80 6.30 3.85 -29.35
CA PRO A 80 6.21 5.01 -28.44
C PRO A 80 7.22 4.99 -27.27
N PHE A 81 8.03 3.94 -27.13
CA PHE A 81 8.88 3.73 -25.94
C PHE A 81 10.26 4.40 -26.02
N CYS A 82 10.33 5.60 -26.60
CA CYS A 82 11.59 6.34 -26.74
C CYS A 82 12.05 6.87 -25.38
N ILE A 83 13.33 6.71 -25.03
CA ILE A 83 13.92 7.31 -23.83
C ILE A 83 13.81 8.83 -23.89
N GLN A 84 13.49 9.47 -22.76
CA GLN A 84 13.28 10.91 -22.65
C GLN A 84 14.45 11.55 -21.89
N PRO A 85 14.76 12.83 -22.15
CA PRO A 85 15.70 13.60 -21.33
C PRO A 85 15.19 13.74 -19.88
N ILE A 86 16.12 14.01 -18.94
CA ILE A 86 15.76 14.22 -17.53
C ILE A 86 14.88 15.45 -17.35
N GLU A 87 15.07 16.49 -18.14
CA GLU A 87 14.19 17.66 -18.19
C GLU A 87 13.28 17.55 -19.42
N VAL A 88 11.99 17.36 -19.18
CA VAL A 88 11.00 17.17 -20.25
C VAL A 88 10.55 18.50 -20.88
N ALA A 89 10.47 19.56 -20.08
CA ALA A 89 10.09 20.90 -20.52
C ALA A 89 10.44 21.95 -19.46
N PRO A 90 10.68 23.22 -19.85
CA PRO A 90 10.88 24.32 -18.90
C PRO A 90 9.67 24.46 -17.95
N GLY A 91 9.96 24.62 -16.66
CA GLY A 91 8.93 24.76 -15.62
C GLY A 91 8.30 23.44 -15.17
N VAL A 92 8.77 22.30 -15.68
CA VAL A 92 8.41 20.97 -15.20
C VAL A 92 9.56 20.40 -14.40
N GLU A 93 9.39 20.31 -13.08
CA GLU A 93 10.35 19.66 -12.20
C GLU A 93 10.24 18.14 -12.33
N THR A 94 11.36 17.49 -12.65
CA THR A 94 11.45 16.03 -12.68
C THR A 94 11.79 15.52 -11.29
N ILE A 95 10.97 14.59 -10.80
CA ILE A 95 11.09 13.99 -9.47
C ILE A 95 11.46 12.51 -9.58
N GLY A 96 12.21 12.00 -8.60
CA GLY A 96 12.56 10.60 -8.49
C GLY A 96 11.61 9.82 -7.58
N GLU A 97 11.95 8.56 -7.34
CA GLU A 97 11.12 7.64 -6.55
C GLU A 97 10.98 8.09 -5.08
N LEU A 98 12.05 8.63 -4.49
CA LEU A 98 12.05 9.06 -3.09
C LEU A 98 11.18 10.30 -2.89
N GLU A 99 11.20 11.25 -3.83
CA GLU A 99 10.35 12.42 -3.80
C GLU A 99 8.88 12.03 -3.91
N VAL A 100 8.54 11.07 -4.80
CA VAL A 100 7.18 10.52 -4.92
C VAL A 100 6.72 9.90 -3.59
N ILE A 101 7.56 9.08 -2.95
CA ILE A 101 7.27 8.49 -1.63
C ILE A 101 7.04 9.59 -0.58
N GLY A 102 7.86 10.64 -0.58
CA GLY A 102 7.70 11.79 0.31
C GLY A 102 6.40 12.55 0.09
N PHE A 103 5.98 12.76 -1.16
CA PHE A 103 4.69 13.36 -1.48
C PHE A 103 3.52 12.51 -1.02
N LEU A 104 3.58 11.19 -1.20
CA LEU A 104 2.55 10.27 -0.72
C LEU A 104 2.43 10.29 0.82
N ASP A 105 3.55 10.33 1.55
CA ASP A 105 3.54 10.46 3.01
C ASP A 105 2.91 11.78 3.45
N ARG A 106 3.26 12.91 2.81
CA ARG A 106 2.66 14.22 3.08
C ARG A 106 1.15 14.22 2.82
N MET A 107 0.71 13.68 1.69
CA MET A 107 -0.72 13.51 1.38
C MET A 107 -1.42 12.69 2.47
N ASN A 108 -0.81 11.59 2.90
CA ASN A 108 -1.36 10.73 3.95
C ASN A 108 -1.45 11.44 5.31
N ARG A 109 -0.55 12.38 5.60
CA ARG A 109 -0.56 13.25 6.78
C ARG A 109 -1.55 14.42 6.68
N GLY A 110 -2.31 14.52 5.60
CA GLY A 110 -3.38 15.50 5.42
C GLY A 110 -3.01 16.74 4.59
N ASP A 111 -1.86 16.74 3.91
CA ASP A 111 -1.53 17.81 2.97
C ASP A 111 -2.41 17.72 1.71
N THR A 112 -3.39 18.61 1.61
CA THR A 112 -4.36 18.65 0.50
C THR A 112 -3.86 19.46 -0.70
N SER A 113 -2.66 20.05 -0.63
CA SER A 113 -2.07 20.82 -1.74
C SER A 113 -1.41 19.93 -2.81
N ILE A 114 -1.30 18.62 -2.55
CA ILE A 114 -0.59 17.65 -3.39
C ILE A 114 -1.58 16.67 -4.02
N MET A 115 -1.35 16.34 -5.29
CA MET A 115 -2.05 15.26 -5.98
C MET A 115 -1.07 14.50 -6.86
N VAL A 116 -1.02 13.17 -6.69
CA VAL A 116 -0.31 12.27 -7.59
C VAL A 116 -1.27 11.79 -8.66
N ILE A 117 -0.90 11.93 -9.92
CA ILE A 117 -1.73 11.60 -11.08
C ILE A 117 -1.06 10.49 -11.89
N ASP A 118 -1.81 9.43 -12.18
CA ASP A 118 -1.45 8.44 -13.18
C ASP A 118 -2.21 8.76 -14.48
N SER A 119 -1.49 9.25 -15.49
CA SER A 119 -2.07 9.71 -16.75
C SER A 119 -2.24 8.61 -17.80
N ARG A 120 -1.95 7.36 -17.46
CA ARG A 120 -2.14 6.21 -18.35
C ARG A 120 -3.62 5.91 -18.53
N THR A 121 -3.97 5.17 -19.58
CA THR A 121 -5.35 4.71 -19.78
C THR A 121 -5.77 3.69 -18.69
N PRO A 122 -7.08 3.55 -18.40
CA PRO A 122 -7.56 2.73 -17.28
C PRO A 122 -7.13 1.26 -17.33
N ASP A 123 -6.94 0.70 -18.53
CA ASP A 123 -6.45 -0.67 -18.74
C ASP A 123 -5.01 -0.86 -18.25
N TRP A 124 -4.16 0.16 -18.32
CA TRP A 124 -2.81 0.12 -17.72
C TRP A 124 -2.83 0.28 -16.21
N VAL A 125 -3.72 1.14 -15.69
CA VAL A 125 -3.89 1.33 -14.25
C VAL A 125 -4.40 0.06 -13.58
N ALA A 126 -5.28 -0.68 -14.25
CA ALA A 126 -5.80 -1.95 -13.75
C ALA A 126 -4.71 -3.04 -13.56
N LYS A 127 -3.59 -2.93 -14.29
CA LYS A 127 -2.42 -3.83 -14.13
C LYS A 127 -1.51 -3.46 -12.96
N GLY A 128 -1.67 -2.25 -12.43
CA GLY A 128 -0.86 -1.74 -11.32
C GLY A 128 -0.66 -0.24 -11.43
N THR A 129 -0.87 0.45 -10.31
CA THR A 129 -0.66 1.89 -10.18
C THR A 129 -0.02 2.20 -8.83
N ILE A 130 0.54 3.40 -8.70
CA ILE A 130 1.11 3.87 -7.45
C ILE A 130 -0.03 4.03 -6.43
N PRO A 131 0.04 3.38 -5.25
CA PRO A 131 -0.95 3.58 -4.21
C PRO A 131 -1.02 5.06 -3.80
N GLY A 132 -2.24 5.59 -3.77
CA GLY A 132 -2.51 7.02 -3.52
C GLY A 132 -2.64 7.89 -4.77
N ALA A 133 -2.25 7.40 -5.95
CA ALA A 133 -2.45 8.11 -7.21
C ALA A 133 -3.92 8.10 -7.65
N LYS A 134 -4.33 9.16 -8.37
CA LYS A 134 -5.61 9.22 -9.09
C LYS A 134 -5.38 9.01 -10.58
N ASN A 135 -6.20 8.17 -11.21
CA ASN A 135 -6.14 8.00 -12.66
C ASN A 135 -6.91 9.13 -13.37
N ILE A 136 -6.20 9.97 -14.11
CA ILE A 136 -6.75 11.04 -14.94
C ILE A 136 -6.09 10.90 -16.32
N PRO A 137 -6.67 10.12 -17.24
CA PRO A 137 -6.12 9.93 -18.57
C PRO A 137 -6.19 11.21 -19.39
N TRP A 138 -5.38 11.27 -20.44
CA TRP A 138 -5.39 12.32 -21.46
C TRP A 138 -6.29 11.96 -22.64
#